data_AF-A0A8S4D833-F1
#
_entry.id   AF-A0A8S4D833-F1
#
_cell.length_a   1.000
_cell.length_b   1.000
_cell.length_c   1.000
_cell.angle_alpha   90.00
_cell.angle_beta   90.00
_cell.angle_gamma   90.00
#
_symmetry.space_group_name_H-M   'P 1'
#
loop_
_entity.id
_entity.type
_entity.pdbx_description
1 polymer ?
#
loop_
_entity_poly.entity_id
_entity_poly.type
_entity_poly.pdbx_seq_one_letter_code
_entity_poly.pdbx_strand_id
1 'polypeptide(L)'
;MFSFTVGIFPDALDCRKFHLCAPPRDLPAGLPADRSPALCPRHYAYDARTAQCSIKLEYGQCESKPVPDCKAVGEMNVLPSSPNHYYFCLPRNGLLLPQIFLCPNGWFFWDGFCQPEPKPYQPVTSTSTTENAVTTTEVTEKTNSQYNWLSFFSTERSITYPQDTFLADKFDLSNYEAKDSSAQSFQTFGSYESLDNSFEAGFGSID
;
A
#
# COMPACT_ATOMS: atom_id res chain seq x y z
N MET A 1 5.38 -12.13 1.81
CA MET A 1 5.52 -11.19 0.69
C MET A 1 6.75 -10.33 0.97
N PHE A 2 7.82 -10.49 0.20
CA PHE A 2 9.02 -9.63 0.32
C PHE A 2 8.96 -8.63 -0.82
N SER A 3 8.65 -7.36 -0.54
CA SER A 3 8.74 -6.31 -1.56
C SER A 3 10.16 -5.75 -1.55
N PHE A 4 10.79 -5.69 -2.71
CA PHE A 4 12.13 -5.09 -2.88
C PHE A 4 12.04 -3.60 -3.18
N THR A 5 10.84 -3.08 -3.45
CA THR A 5 10.61 -1.68 -3.79
C THR A 5 10.17 -0.89 -2.57
N VAL A 6 10.66 0.35 -2.47
CA VAL A 6 10.25 1.31 -1.44
C VAL A 6 8.83 1.76 -1.74
N GLY A 7 7.97 1.77 -0.72
CA GLY A 7 6.57 2.13 -0.88
C GLY A 7 5.68 1.63 0.26
N ILE A 8 4.38 1.87 0.11
CA ILE A 8 3.35 1.43 1.05
C ILE A 8 2.41 0.47 0.31
N PHE A 9 2.31 -0.76 0.81
CA PHE A 9 1.62 -1.85 0.12
C PHE A 9 0.48 -2.38 0.98
N PRO A 10 -0.70 -2.67 0.42
CA PRO A 10 -1.75 -3.35 1.17
C PRO A 10 -1.29 -4.75 1.59
N ASP A 11 -1.79 -5.25 2.73
CA ASP A 11 -1.70 -6.67 3.03
C ASP A 11 -2.60 -7.47 2.07
N ALA A 12 -2.29 -8.73 1.79
CA ALA A 12 -3.08 -9.53 0.86
C ALA A 12 -4.36 -10.10 1.49
N LEU A 13 -4.38 -10.28 2.81
CA LEU A 13 -5.45 -10.97 3.53
C LEU A 13 -6.30 -10.00 4.37
N ASP A 14 -5.67 -9.00 4.98
CA ASP A 14 -6.35 -8.07 5.90
C ASP A 14 -6.44 -6.67 5.30
N CYS A 15 -7.67 -6.20 5.01
CA CYS A 15 -7.92 -4.87 4.45
C CYS A 15 -7.52 -3.72 5.38
N ARG A 16 -7.36 -3.98 6.68
CA ARG A 16 -6.94 -2.97 7.68
C ARG A 16 -5.43 -2.92 7.85
N LYS A 17 -4.69 -3.87 7.28
CA LYS A 17 -3.26 -3.99 7.45
C LYS A 17 -2.56 -3.57 6.16
N PHE A 18 -1.43 -2.89 6.33
CA PHE A 18 -0.54 -2.52 5.23
C PHE A 18 0.92 -2.67 5.65
N HIS A 19 1.82 -2.64 4.69
CA HIS A 19 3.26 -2.81 4.89
C HIS A 19 3.97 -1.58 4.37
N LEU A 20 4.79 -0.97 5.22
CA LEU A 20 5.74 0.05 4.78
C LEU A 20 7.06 -0.65 4.46
N CYS A 21 7.56 -0.40 3.26
CA CYS A 21 8.85 -0.86 2.80
C CYS A 21 9.76 0.36 2.66
N ALA A 22 10.72 0.52 3.57
CA ALA A 22 11.66 1.63 3.60
C ALA A 22 13.08 1.13 3.24
N PRO A 23 13.96 1.99 2.69
CA PRO A 23 15.36 1.63 2.54
C PRO A 23 15.96 1.17 3.88
N PRO A 24 16.87 0.19 3.87
CA PRO A 24 17.59 -0.21 5.08
C PRO A 24 18.31 1.00 5.69
N ARG A 25 18.22 1.13 7.03
CA ARG A 25 18.78 2.28 7.77
C ARG A 25 20.30 2.30 7.74
N ASP A 26 20.90 1.11 7.70
CA ASP A 26 22.34 0.91 7.80
C ASP A 26 22.93 0.60 6.41
N LEU A 27 23.24 1.66 5.66
CA LEU A 27 23.95 1.70 4.37
C LEU A 27 23.19 1.16 3.14
N PRO A 28 23.45 1.73 1.94
CA PRO A 28 22.92 1.21 0.67
C PRO A 28 23.71 -0.05 0.25
N ALA A 29 23.59 -1.14 1.01
CA ALA A 29 24.29 -2.40 0.75
C ALA A 29 23.56 -3.30 -0.28
N GLY A 30 22.59 -2.77 -1.02
CA GLY A 30 21.73 -3.58 -1.91
C GLY A 30 20.82 -4.56 -1.17
N LEU A 31 20.63 -4.36 0.15
CA LEU A 31 19.72 -5.17 0.95
C LEU A 31 18.26 -4.86 0.59
N PRO A 32 17.35 -5.86 0.72
CA PRO A 32 15.93 -5.64 0.55
C PRO A 32 15.41 -4.53 1.47
N ALA A 33 14.35 -3.83 1.04
CA ALA A 33 13.69 -2.82 1.85
C ALA A 33 13.22 -3.42 3.20
N ASP A 34 13.46 -2.70 4.29
CA ASP A 34 12.96 -3.06 5.61
C ASP A 34 11.43 -2.95 5.62
N ARG A 35 10.76 -4.03 6.05
CA ARG A 35 9.32 -4.20 5.96
C ARG A 35 8.72 -4.13 7.36
N SER A 36 8.00 -3.05 7.64
CA SER A 36 7.23 -2.91 8.87
C SER A 36 5.72 -2.98 8.59
N PRO A 37 4.97 -3.90 9.24
CA PRO A 37 3.51 -3.90 9.16
C PRO A 37 2.93 -2.74 9.98
N ALA A 38 1.84 -2.15 9.49
CA ALA A 38 1.05 -1.17 10.20
C ALA A 38 -0.44 -1.47 10.06
N LEU A 39 -1.24 -1.00 11.01
CA LEU A 39 -2.67 -1.23 11.07
C LEU A 39 -3.42 0.10 11.01
N CYS A 40 -4.50 0.14 10.25
CA CYS A 40 -5.41 1.27 10.21
C CYS A 40 -6.20 1.41 11.53
N PRO A 41 -6.62 2.66 11.85
CA PRO A 41 -7.54 2.91 12.97
C PRO A 41 -8.79 2.03 12.92
N ARG A 42 -9.47 1.91 14.06
CA ARG A 42 -10.73 1.13 14.14
C ARG A 42 -11.75 1.70 13.15
N HIS A 43 -12.47 0.81 12.45
CA HIS A 43 -13.48 1.14 11.44
C HIS A 43 -12.96 1.73 10.12
N TYR A 44 -11.65 1.71 9.88
CA TYR A 44 -11.06 2.12 8.61
C TYR A 44 -10.18 1.02 8.02
N ALA A 45 -10.24 0.90 6.70
CA ALA A 45 -9.37 0.09 5.86
C ALA A 45 -8.43 0.95 5.03
N TYR A 46 -7.34 0.32 4.59
CA TYR A 46 -6.32 0.94 3.78
C TYR A 46 -6.79 1.10 2.33
N ASP A 47 -6.73 2.32 1.81
CA ASP A 47 -6.92 2.66 0.40
C ASP A 47 -5.57 2.73 -0.31
N ALA A 48 -5.29 1.76 -1.18
CA ALA A 48 -4.05 1.72 -1.96
C ALA A 48 -3.97 2.83 -3.02
N ARG A 49 -5.07 3.51 -3.37
CA ARG A 49 -5.05 4.63 -4.32
C ARG A 49 -4.53 5.91 -3.68
N THR A 50 -4.93 6.16 -2.43
CA THR A 50 -4.54 7.36 -1.68
C THR A 50 -3.39 7.11 -0.70
N ALA A 51 -3.02 5.85 -0.50
CA ALA A 51 -2.06 5.40 0.51
C ALA A 51 -2.44 5.82 1.94
N GLN A 52 -3.75 5.84 2.24
CA GLN A 52 -4.32 6.32 3.49
C GLN A 52 -5.39 5.37 4.03
N CYS A 53 -5.66 5.43 5.33
CA CYS A 53 -6.75 4.68 5.96
C CYS A 53 -8.08 5.44 5.80
N SER A 54 -8.64 5.44 4.59
CA SER A 54 -9.81 6.26 4.22
C SER A 54 -11.08 5.46 3.93
N ILE A 55 -10.99 4.14 3.73
CA ILE A 55 -12.16 3.29 3.46
C ILE A 55 -12.89 3.02 4.76
N LYS A 56 -14.11 3.53 4.92
CA LYS A 56 -14.93 3.25 6.11
C LYS A 56 -15.47 1.82 6.04
N LEU A 57 -15.26 1.06 7.10
CA LEU A 57 -15.73 -0.32 7.22
C LEU A 57 -17.04 -0.39 8.00
N GLU A 58 -18.02 -1.11 7.48
CA GLU A 58 -19.20 -1.48 8.24
C GLU A 58 -18.80 -2.43 9.37
N TYR A 59 -19.18 -2.10 10.61
CA TYR A 59 -18.85 -2.86 11.83
C TYR A 59 -17.34 -3.09 12.06
N GLY A 60 -16.47 -2.36 11.35
CA GLY A 60 -15.02 -2.54 11.44
C GLY A 60 -14.49 -3.84 10.82
N GLN A 61 -15.28 -4.50 9.96
CA GLN A 61 -14.89 -5.74 9.28
C GLN A 61 -14.62 -5.51 7.79
N CYS A 62 -13.74 -6.33 7.22
CA CYS A 62 -13.45 -6.32 5.78
C CYS A 62 -14.57 -7.06 5.03
N GLU A 63 -15.21 -6.39 4.09
CA GLU A 63 -16.21 -7.03 3.20
C GLU A 63 -15.55 -7.90 2.13
N SER A 64 -14.40 -7.47 1.64
CA SER A 64 -13.63 -8.17 0.62
C SER A 64 -12.15 -8.14 0.94
N LYS A 65 -11.41 -9.11 0.38
CA LYS A 65 -9.95 -9.10 0.43
C LYS A 65 -9.43 -7.96 -0.44
N PRO A 66 -8.42 -7.21 0.02
CA PRO A 66 -7.82 -6.13 -0.77
C PRO A 66 -7.14 -6.65 -2.05
N VAL A 67 -6.60 -7.88 -2.02
CA VAL A 67 -5.95 -8.52 -3.17
C VAL A 67 -6.75 -9.75 -3.59
N PRO A 68 -7.11 -9.88 -4.88
CA PRO A 68 -7.76 -11.07 -5.40
C PRO A 68 -6.92 -12.34 -5.21
N ASP A 69 -7.60 -13.48 -5.07
CA ASP A 69 -6.92 -14.79 -5.01
C ASP A 69 -6.37 -15.16 -6.40
N CYS A 70 -5.15 -15.72 -6.41
CA CYS A 70 -4.46 -16.13 -7.63
C CYS A 70 -5.09 -17.38 -8.26
N LYS A 71 -5.24 -17.40 -9.60
CA LYS A 71 -5.79 -18.54 -10.35
C LYS A 71 -4.69 -19.36 -11.03
N ALA A 72 -3.65 -18.71 -11.55
CA ALA A 72 -2.57 -19.37 -12.26
C ALA A 72 -1.18 -18.83 -11.88
N VAL A 73 -0.16 -19.69 -12.01
CA VAL A 73 1.25 -19.28 -11.85
C VAL A 73 1.61 -18.26 -12.91
N GLY A 74 2.19 -17.14 -12.50
CA GLY A 74 2.57 -16.06 -13.39
C GLY A 74 1.41 -15.17 -13.85
N GLU A 75 0.21 -15.38 -13.32
CA GLU A 75 -0.90 -14.43 -13.51
C GLU A 75 -0.49 -13.06 -12.99
N MET A 76 -0.74 -12.04 -13.82
CA MET A 76 -0.51 -10.64 -13.47
C MET A 76 -1.75 -9.83 -13.78
N ASN A 77 -2.17 -9.00 -12.82
CA ASN A 77 -3.30 -8.11 -13.05
C ASN A 77 -3.20 -6.86 -12.18
N VAL A 78 -3.94 -5.84 -12.59
CA VAL A 78 -4.07 -4.60 -11.84
C VAL A 78 -4.83 -4.86 -10.53
N LEU A 79 -4.43 -4.16 -9.47
CA LEU A 79 -5.14 -4.23 -8.20
C LEU A 79 -6.46 -3.45 -8.31
N PRO A 80 -7.61 -4.03 -7.94
CA PRO A 80 -8.90 -3.34 -8.07
C PRO A 80 -8.98 -2.02 -7.30
N SER A 81 -8.28 -1.92 -6.17
CA SER A 81 -8.28 -0.72 -5.34
C SER A 81 -7.43 0.43 -5.90
N SER A 82 -6.43 0.15 -6.74
CA SER A 82 -5.49 1.16 -7.22
C SER A 82 -4.86 0.75 -8.55
N PRO A 83 -5.02 1.55 -9.61
CA PRO A 83 -4.52 1.19 -10.93
C PRO A 83 -2.99 1.31 -11.08
N ASN A 84 -2.32 1.88 -10.08
CA ASN A 84 -0.86 1.92 -9.99
C ASN A 84 -0.28 0.62 -9.39
N HIS A 85 -1.07 -0.08 -8.59
CA HIS A 85 -0.65 -1.33 -7.98
C HIS A 85 -1.03 -2.48 -8.90
N TYR A 86 -0.15 -3.48 -8.97
CA TYR A 86 -0.43 -4.73 -9.65
C TYR A 86 0.08 -5.90 -8.82
N TYR A 87 -0.48 -7.08 -9.03
CA TYR A 87 -0.01 -8.28 -8.36
C TYR A 87 0.53 -9.29 -9.37
N PHE A 88 1.50 -10.08 -8.93
CA PHE A 88 2.06 -11.21 -9.66
C PHE A 88 1.92 -12.47 -8.81
N CYS A 89 1.36 -13.52 -9.37
CA CYS A 89 1.10 -14.76 -8.67
C CYS A 89 2.31 -15.70 -8.71
N LEU A 90 2.94 -15.89 -7.56
CA LEU A 90 4.15 -16.69 -7.41
C LEU A 90 3.90 -17.98 -6.60
N PRO A 91 4.46 -19.12 -7.01
CA PRO A 91 4.43 -20.33 -6.21
C PRO A 91 5.42 -20.21 -5.04
N ARG A 92 4.95 -20.42 -3.82
CA ARG A 92 5.76 -20.46 -2.61
C ARG A 92 5.32 -21.66 -1.76
N ASN A 93 6.23 -22.61 -1.55
CA ASN A 93 5.98 -23.83 -0.76
C ASN A 93 4.72 -24.60 -1.23
N GLY A 94 4.48 -24.67 -2.54
CA GLY A 94 3.31 -25.35 -3.12
C GLY A 94 2.01 -24.54 -3.07
N LEU A 95 1.99 -23.33 -2.49
CA LEU A 95 0.85 -22.42 -2.49
C LEU A 95 1.08 -21.27 -3.47
N LEU A 96 0.03 -20.88 -4.18
CA LEU A 96 0.06 -19.74 -5.08
C LEU A 96 -0.31 -18.47 -4.31
N LEU A 97 0.63 -17.55 -4.16
CA LEU A 97 0.44 -16.33 -3.38
C LEU A 97 0.64 -15.08 -4.24
N PRO A 98 -0.26 -14.08 -4.12
CA PRO A 98 -0.07 -12.82 -4.81
C PRO A 98 1.06 -12.03 -4.15
N GLN A 99 1.95 -11.50 -4.98
CA GLN A 99 2.93 -10.50 -4.58
C GLN A 99 2.63 -9.18 -5.28
N ILE A 100 2.45 -8.13 -4.49
CA ILE A 100 2.06 -6.81 -4.96
C ILE A 100 3.31 -5.99 -5.30
N PHE A 101 3.20 -5.23 -6.38
CA PHE A 101 4.19 -4.31 -6.90
C PHE A 101 3.55 -2.95 -7.17
N LEU A 102 4.39 -1.92 -7.27
CA LEU A 102 4.00 -0.54 -7.51
C LEU A 102 4.65 -0.09 -8.82
N CYS A 103 3.86 0.55 -9.69
CA CYS A 103 4.41 1.16 -10.89
C CYS A 103 5.24 2.42 -10.55
N PRO A 104 6.38 2.66 -11.22
CA PRO A 104 7.20 3.83 -10.97
C PRO A 104 6.46 5.12 -11.31
N ASN A 105 6.84 6.23 -10.69
CA ASN A 105 6.39 7.59 -11.04
C ASN A 105 4.86 7.81 -11.09
N GLY A 106 4.07 7.02 -10.35
CA GLY A 106 2.62 7.18 -10.40
C GLY A 106 1.95 6.54 -11.62
N TRP A 107 2.68 5.77 -12.43
CA TRP A 107 2.16 5.15 -13.66
C TRP A 107 1.06 4.11 -13.41
N PHE A 108 0.32 3.78 -14.48
CA PHE A 108 -0.80 2.84 -14.47
C PHE A 108 -0.36 1.49 -15.02
N PHE A 109 -0.79 0.40 -14.38
CA PHE A 109 -0.53 -0.95 -14.89
C PHE A 109 -1.64 -1.41 -15.82
N TRP A 110 -1.31 -1.62 -17.09
CA TRP A 110 -2.22 -2.25 -18.06
C TRP A 110 -1.45 -2.91 -19.20
N ASP A 111 -2.04 -3.97 -19.76
CA ASP A 111 -1.44 -4.81 -20.82
C ASP A 111 -0.09 -5.46 -20.41
N GLY A 112 0.08 -5.73 -19.12
CA GLY A 112 1.30 -6.35 -18.56
C GLY A 112 2.46 -5.40 -18.29
N PHE A 113 2.29 -4.09 -18.53
CA PHE A 113 3.35 -3.10 -18.34
C PHE A 113 2.86 -1.86 -17.57
N CYS A 114 3.81 -1.15 -16.95
CA CYS A 114 3.55 0.16 -16.35
C CYS A 114 3.64 1.25 -17.42
N GLN A 115 2.60 2.06 -17.54
CA GLN A 115 2.48 3.09 -18.57
C GLN A 115 2.11 4.44 -17.94
N PRO A 116 2.65 5.57 -18.44
CA PRO A 116 2.36 6.88 -17.87
C PRO A 116 0.90 7.29 -18.02
N GLU A 117 0.25 6.82 -19.07
CA GLU A 117 -1.14 7.13 -19.37
C GLU A 117 -2.08 6.05 -18.82
N PRO A 118 -3.28 6.43 -18.36
CA PRO A 118 -4.29 5.47 -17.92
C PRO A 118 -4.74 4.61 -19.10
N LYS A 119 -5.27 3.42 -18.81
CA LYS A 119 -5.76 2.49 -19.83
C LYS A 119 -6.77 3.23 -20.74
N PRO A 120 -6.53 3.28 -22.07
CA PRO A 120 -7.46 3.95 -22.97
C PRO A 120 -8.82 3.28 -22.91
N TYR A 121 -9.89 4.09 -22.84
CA TYR A 121 -11.25 3.59 -22.87
C TYR A 121 -11.51 2.93 -24.23
N GLN A 122 -11.54 1.60 -24.25
CA GLN A 122 -12.05 0.83 -25.37
C GLN A 122 -13.57 0.75 -25.18
N PRO A 123 -14.40 1.29 -26.10
CA PRO A 123 -15.82 0.97 -26.07
C PRO A 123 -15.93 -0.56 -26.20
N VAL A 124 -16.49 -1.19 -25.17
CA VAL A 124 -16.81 -2.62 -25.18
C VAL A 124 -17.89 -2.84 -26.24
N THR A 125 -17.46 -3.12 -27.47
CA THR A 125 -18.33 -3.71 -28.48
C THR A 125 -18.61 -5.14 -28.01
N SER A 126 -19.69 -5.32 -27.27
CA SER A 126 -20.27 -6.63 -27.02
C SER A 126 -20.72 -7.23 -28.35
N THR A 127 -19.83 -7.97 -29.00
CA THR A 127 -20.14 -8.81 -30.16
C THR A 127 -20.96 -10.01 -29.69
N SER A 128 -22.28 -9.82 -29.62
CA SER A 128 -23.23 -10.93 -29.65
C SER A 128 -23.51 -11.29 -31.10
N THR A 129 -22.98 -12.43 -31.54
CA THR A 129 -23.30 -13.07 -32.82
C THR A 129 -24.74 -13.57 -32.81
N THR A 130 -25.64 -12.99 -33.63
CA THR A 130 -26.53 -13.73 -34.56
C THR A 130 -27.34 -12.79 -35.46
N GLU A 131 -27.61 -13.29 -36.65
CA GLU A 131 -28.18 -12.67 -37.86
C GLU A 131 -29.64 -12.22 -37.72
N ASN A 132 -29.98 -11.02 -38.21
CA ASN A 132 -30.69 -10.83 -39.49
C ASN A 132 -31.25 -9.40 -39.63
N ALA A 133 -31.26 -8.96 -40.89
CA ALA A 133 -31.57 -7.63 -41.40
C ALA A 133 -32.98 -7.11 -41.04
N VAL A 134 -33.13 -5.78 -40.96
CA VAL A 134 -33.99 -4.98 -41.86
C VAL A 134 -33.66 -3.48 -41.68
N THR A 135 -33.45 -2.84 -42.83
CA THR A 135 -33.21 -1.42 -43.12
C THR A 135 -34.34 -0.51 -42.64
N THR A 136 -34.02 0.66 -42.07
CA THR A 136 -34.75 1.91 -42.35
C THR A 136 -33.82 3.10 -42.08
N THR A 137 -33.53 3.84 -43.15
CA THR A 137 -32.95 5.19 -43.18
C THR A 137 -33.93 6.21 -42.63
N GLU A 138 -33.48 7.16 -41.82
CA GLU A 138 -33.95 8.56 -41.86
C GLU A 138 -32.98 9.54 -41.15
N VAL A 139 -32.33 10.37 -41.98
CA VAL A 139 -32.13 11.83 -41.89
C VAL A 139 -31.76 12.48 -40.53
N THR A 140 -30.49 12.91 -40.50
CA THR A 140 -29.97 14.26 -40.12
C THR A 140 -30.46 14.95 -38.85
N GLU A 141 -29.54 15.20 -37.91
CA GLU A 141 -29.30 16.57 -37.40
C GLU A 141 -27.88 16.70 -36.82
N LYS A 142 -27.07 17.53 -37.48
CA LYS A 142 -25.79 18.02 -36.96
C LYS A 142 -26.08 19.19 -36.03
N THR A 143 -25.80 19.07 -34.74
CA THR A 143 -25.56 20.24 -33.88
C THR A 143 -24.11 20.23 -33.41
N ASN A 144 -23.36 21.10 -34.06
CA ASN A 144 -21.95 21.39 -33.84
C ASN A 144 -21.82 22.09 -32.47
N SER A 145 -21.56 21.34 -31.41
CA SER A 145 -21.22 21.90 -30.09
C SER A 145 -19.71 22.18 -30.07
N GLN A 146 -19.35 23.38 -30.52
CA GLN A 146 -18.00 23.90 -30.44
C GLN A 146 -17.71 24.28 -28.98
N TYR A 147 -17.09 23.36 -28.22
CA TYR A 147 -16.69 23.62 -26.84
C TYR A 147 -15.56 24.66 -26.83
N ASN A 148 -15.89 25.86 -26.36
CA ASN A 148 -14.94 26.95 -26.13
C ASN A 148 -14.02 26.60 -24.94
N TRP A 149 -12.82 26.11 -25.22
CA TRP A 149 -11.81 25.66 -24.24
C TRP A 149 -11.13 26.82 -23.46
N LEU A 150 -11.46 28.08 -23.71
CA LEU A 150 -10.71 29.22 -23.18
C LEU A 150 -11.25 29.81 -21.87
N SER A 151 -12.20 29.16 -21.21
CA SER A 151 -12.80 29.66 -19.95
C SER A 151 -12.13 29.13 -18.66
N PHE A 152 -11.07 28.32 -18.76
CA PHE A 152 -10.46 27.66 -17.59
C PHE A 152 -9.26 28.39 -16.96
N PHE A 153 -8.77 29.49 -17.55
CA PHE A 153 -7.74 30.29 -16.90
C PHE A 153 -8.37 31.39 -16.04
N SER A 154 -8.85 31.01 -14.85
CA SER A 154 -9.04 31.99 -13.77
C SER A 154 -7.66 32.57 -13.43
N THR A 155 -7.45 33.84 -13.77
CA THR A 155 -6.25 34.62 -13.42
C THR A 155 -6.42 35.32 -12.07
N GLU A 156 -7.13 34.69 -11.13
CA GLU A 156 -7.23 35.20 -9.77
C GLU A 156 -5.94 34.89 -9.02
N ARG A 157 -5.27 35.98 -8.59
CA ARG A 157 -4.05 35.97 -7.81
C ARG A 157 -4.29 35.26 -6.48
N SER A 158 -3.42 34.33 -6.09
CA SER A 158 -3.41 33.78 -4.74
C SER A 158 -3.23 34.89 -3.72
N ILE A 159 -4.19 35.02 -2.79
CA ILE A 159 -4.08 35.91 -1.65
C ILE A 159 -3.26 35.16 -0.59
N THR A 160 -2.01 35.56 -0.40
CA THR A 160 -1.17 35.09 0.71
C THR A 160 -1.60 35.80 1.99
N TYR A 161 -2.15 35.05 2.95
CA TYR A 161 -2.37 35.55 4.30
C TYR A 161 -1.04 35.56 5.07
N PRO A 162 -0.76 36.60 5.89
CA PRO A 162 0.41 36.59 6.77
C PRO A 162 0.33 35.43 7.77
N GLN A 163 1.48 34.84 8.10
CA GLN A 163 1.59 33.87 9.19
C GLN A 163 1.40 34.60 10.52
N ASP A 164 0.16 34.72 10.99
CA ASP A 164 -0.13 35.15 12.35
C ASP A 164 -0.53 33.95 13.22
N THR A 165 0.48 33.44 13.92
CA THR A 165 0.47 33.24 15.38
C THR A 165 -0.80 32.67 16.02
N PHE A 166 -1.19 31.44 15.66
CA PHE A 166 -2.12 30.66 16.48
C PHE A 166 -1.40 29.45 17.10
N LEU A 167 -1.31 29.48 18.42
CA LEU A 167 -1.07 28.37 19.36
C LEU A 167 0.38 27.98 19.69
N ALA A 168 1.21 28.97 20.00
CA ALA A 168 2.24 28.79 21.01
C ALA A 168 1.73 29.33 22.36
N ASP A 169 1.94 28.53 23.41
CA ASP A 169 1.85 28.82 24.84
C ASP A 169 0.47 28.91 25.50
N LYS A 170 0.13 27.85 26.27
CA LYS A 170 0.41 27.82 27.72
C LYS A 170 -0.10 26.50 28.32
N PHE A 171 0.71 25.44 28.27
CA PHE A 171 0.48 24.29 29.14
C PHE A 171 0.87 24.68 30.57
N ASP A 172 -0.12 24.90 31.42
CA ASP A 172 0.09 25.13 32.85
C ASP A 172 0.34 23.79 33.55
N LEU A 173 1.62 23.50 33.82
CA LEU A 173 2.09 22.26 34.46
C LEU A 173 1.93 22.27 35.99
N SER A 174 1.26 23.27 36.58
CA SER A 174 1.07 23.38 38.02
C SER A 174 0.16 22.30 38.65
N ASN A 175 -0.50 21.47 37.84
CA ASN A 175 -1.40 20.39 38.32
C ASN A 175 -0.92 18.97 37.99
N TYR A 176 0.30 18.77 37.48
CA TYR A 176 0.82 17.43 37.24
C TYR A 176 1.68 16.96 38.43
N GLU A 177 1.03 16.52 39.50
CA GLU A 177 1.70 15.69 40.51
C GLU A 177 1.91 14.29 39.95
N ALA A 178 3.16 13.96 39.62
CA ALA A 178 3.57 12.58 39.42
C ALA A 178 3.49 11.85 40.77
N LYS A 179 2.46 11.01 40.95
CA LYS A 179 2.44 10.05 42.05
C LYS A 179 3.40 8.91 41.73
N ASP A 180 4.64 9.04 42.19
CA ASP A 180 5.54 7.89 42.32
C ASP A 180 4.95 6.94 43.37
N SER A 181 4.22 5.93 42.90
CA SER A 181 3.85 4.79 43.72
C SER A 181 5.04 3.83 43.74
N SER A 182 5.76 3.91 44.85
CA SER A 182 6.94 3.15 45.22
C SER A 182 6.83 1.63 45.02
N ALA A 183 7.98 1.08 44.64
CA ALA A 183 8.52 -0.23 45.05
C ALA A 183 7.90 -1.49 44.43
N GLN A 184 8.48 -1.90 43.28
CA GLN A 184 8.76 -3.32 43.06
C GLN A 184 10.23 -3.50 42.66
N SER A 185 10.83 -4.52 43.28
CA SER A 185 12.24 -4.86 43.41
C SER A 185 13.05 -4.84 42.09
N PHE A 186 14.06 -3.99 42.02
CA PHE A 186 15.21 -4.24 41.15
C PHE A 186 16.16 -5.19 41.88
N GLN A 187 16.16 -6.47 41.48
CA GLN A 187 17.31 -7.32 41.77
C GLN A 187 18.47 -6.87 40.88
N THR A 188 19.47 -6.30 41.54
CA THR A 188 20.82 -6.16 41.01
C THR A 188 21.41 -7.56 40.84
N PHE A 189 21.78 -7.95 39.62
CA PHE A 189 22.81 -8.95 39.42
C PHE A 189 23.74 -8.44 38.31
N GLY A 190 24.86 -7.86 38.74
CA GLY A 190 26.00 -7.65 37.88
C GLY A 190 26.78 -8.95 37.77
N SER A 191 27.19 -9.31 36.56
CA SER A 191 28.60 -9.36 36.17
C SER A 191 28.69 -10.08 34.84
N TYR A 192 29.36 -9.42 33.92
CA TYR A 192 29.98 -10.01 32.74
C TYR A 192 30.85 -11.19 33.20
N GLU A 193 30.57 -12.39 32.69
CA GLU A 193 31.60 -13.42 32.56
C GLU A 193 31.47 -14.04 31.17
N SER A 194 32.53 -13.82 30.41
CA SER A 194 32.99 -14.68 29.33
C SER A 194 32.96 -16.15 29.78
N LEU A 195 32.50 -17.06 28.92
CA LEU A 195 33.02 -18.43 28.79
C LEU A 195 32.36 -19.09 27.57
N ASP A 196 32.96 -18.88 26.40
CA ASP A 196 33.08 -19.96 25.43
C ASP A 196 34.03 -20.98 26.06
N ASN A 197 33.51 -22.13 26.47
CA ASN A 197 34.12 -23.44 26.22
C ASN A 197 33.32 -24.57 26.84
N SER A 198 33.41 -25.71 26.15
CA SER A 198 33.07 -27.09 26.55
C SER A 198 31.59 -27.44 26.29
N PHE A 199 31.22 -28.57 25.68
CA PHE A 199 31.83 -29.89 25.74
C PHE A 199 31.01 -30.84 24.86
N GLU A 200 31.64 -31.62 23.99
CA GLU A 200 31.27 -33.03 23.86
C GLU A 200 32.55 -33.86 23.85
N ALA A 201 32.67 -34.70 24.87
CA ALA A 201 33.71 -35.70 25.01
C ALA A 201 33.31 -36.98 24.28
N GLY A 202 34.26 -37.54 23.53
CA GLY A 202 34.24 -38.91 23.04
C GLY A 202 35.61 -39.55 23.34
N PHE A 203 35.58 -40.51 24.26
CA PHE A 203 36.64 -41.41 24.73
C PHE A 203 37.52 -42.03 23.61
N GLY A 204 38.80 -42.27 23.92
CA GLY A 204 39.59 -43.33 23.26
C GLY A 204 41.11 -43.11 23.25
N SER A 205 41.83 -43.83 24.10
CA SER A 205 43.30 -43.86 24.22
C SER A 205 43.93 -45.00 23.39
N ILE A 206 45.20 -44.80 23.01
CA ILE A 206 46.29 -45.79 22.83
C ILE A 206 46.16 -46.78 21.63
N ASP A 207 46.95 -46.57 20.57
CA ASP A 207 48.28 -47.17 20.31
C ASP A 207 48.99 -46.43 19.15
#